data_AF-A0AAX1DLM1-F1
#
_entry.id   AF-A0AAX1DLM1-F1
#
_cell.length_a   1.000
_cell.length_b   1.000
_cell.length_c   1.000
_cell.angle_alpha   90.00
_cell.angle_beta   90.00
_cell.angle_gamma   90.00
#
_symmetry.space_group_name_H-M   'P 1'
#
loop_
_entity.id
_entity.type
_entity.pdbx_description
1 polymer ?
#
loop_
_entity_poly.entity_id
_entity_poly.type
_entity_poly.pdbx_seq_one_letter_code
_entity_poly.pdbx_strand_id
1 'polypeptide(L)'
;MAKLKRKPKPAILPANKLDPTGVDRLERGAMRDYAKRLKQIGAQYIELLNRIPAEPAVNQRYTFQLDPTLLSMLLQNGDSLVDEILLQGGEFNPWLFQDYVSPSYQRGTAQEFANLAQQSATYEAYRGSVQDILLSDAYQNRLVLVRARTFEEMKGLSADVEQSLSRVLTDGIGRGQNPKEVARRIRDQIGIEQGRANRIARTEITTALRRARWDEHDSASDDLGLNVMLLHLSALSPTTRQTHALRHGKLYTSEDVRDWYSINGNAINCKCSQVTVLVDEKGVPLNSSVIDIAKKEFTQTWGKRMATNKSHHCCDLKHAA
;
A
#
# COMPACT_ATOMS: atom_id res chain seq x y z
N MET A 1 28.47 -14.20 -31.96
CA MET A 1 27.29 -13.52 -31.40
C MET A 1 26.70 -12.61 -32.47
N ALA A 2 25.49 -12.92 -32.96
CA ALA A 2 24.83 -12.08 -33.95
C ALA A 2 24.46 -10.74 -33.32
N LYS A 3 25.00 -9.63 -33.83
CA LYS A 3 24.54 -8.28 -33.49
C LYS A 3 23.03 -8.24 -33.74
N LEU A 4 22.24 -7.92 -32.71
CA LEU A 4 20.82 -7.60 -32.85
C LEU A 4 20.65 -6.61 -34.00
N LYS A 5 20.01 -7.04 -35.11
CA LYS A 5 19.87 -6.26 -36.35
C LYS A 5 19.11 -4.94 -36.14
N ARG A 6 18.38 -4.78 -35.02
CA ARG A 6 17.64 -3.58 -34.67
C ARG A 6 17.58 -3.42 -33.15
N LYS A 7 17.78 -2.19 -32.67
CA LYS A 7 17.64 -1.82 -31.26
C LYS A 7 16.22 -2.16 -30.77
N PRO A 8 16.04 -2.83 -29.61
CA PRO A 8 14.73 -3.08 -29.03
C PRO A 8 13.93 -1.78 -28.87
N LYS A 9 12.60 -1.88 -28.96
CA LYS A 9 11.73 -0.75 -28.58
C LYS A 9 11.98 -0.39 -27.10
N PRO A 10 11.77 0.87 -26.71
CA PRO A 10 11.98 1.28 -25.33
C PRO A 10 11.00 0.58 -24.38
N ALA A 11 11.30 0.55 -23.08
CA ALA A 11 10.32 0.15 -22.08
C ALA A 11 9.13 1.15 -22.03
N ILE A 12 8.03 0.74 -21.41
CA ILE A 12 6.83 1.57 -21.26
C ILE A 12 6.90 2.33 -19.93
N LEU A 13 7.01 3.66 -20.00
CA LEU A 13 6.91 4.52 -18.83
C LEU A 13 5.45 4.69 -18.38
N PRO A 14 5.18 4.88 -17.08
CA PRO A 14 3.86 5.23 -16.57
C PRO A 14 3.33 6.52 -17.22
N ALA A 15 2.04 6.53 -17.56
CA ALA A 15 1.40 7.69 -18.17
C ALA A 15 1.37 8.91 -17.23
N ASN A 16 1.19 8.68 -15.92
CA ASN A 16 1.20 9.73 -14.90
C ASN A 16 2.49 9.67 -14.07
N LYS A 17 3.33 10.71 -14.18
CA LYS A 17 4.60 10.79 -13.46
C LYS A 17 4.43 11.00 -11.95
N LEU A 18 3.34 11.64 -11.54
CA LEU A 18 3.00 11.87 -10.13
C LEU A 18 2.34 10.65 -9.48
N ASP A 19 1.93 9.68 -10.28
CA ASP A 19 1.47 8.37 -9.85
C ASP A 19 2.06 7.26 -10.74
N PRO A 20 3.35 6.92 -10.55
CA PRO A 20 4.03 5.87 -11.31
C PRO A 20 3.35 4.50 -11.22
N THR A 21 2.54 4.28 -10.19
CA THR A 21 1.82 3.03 -9.95
C THR A 21 0.49 2.98 -10.71
N GLY A 22 -0.15 4.13 -10.90
CA GLY A 22 -1.45 4.23 -11.58
C GLY A 22 -2.60 3.61 -10.80
N VAL A 23 -2.46 3.35 -9.49
CA VAL A 23 -3.46 2.67 -8.63
C VAL A 23 -4.17 3.61 -7.66
N ASP A 24 -3.92 4.90 -7.72
CA ASP A 24 -4.45 5.92 -6.81
C ASP A 24 -6.01 5.95 -6.76
N ARG A 25 -6.70 5.54 -7.84
CA ARG A 25 -8.16 5.34 -7.82
C ARG A 25 -8.58 4.16 -6.94
N LEU A 26 -7.86 3.03 -6.99
CA LEU A 26 -8.12 1.85 -6.15
C LEU A 26 -7.83 2.19 -4.69
N GLU A 27 -6.71 2.85 -4.42
CA GLU A 27 -6.35 3.31 -3.07
C GLU A 27 -7.45 4.17 -2.45
N ARG A 28 -7.92 5.20 -3.17
CA ARG A 28 -9.01 6.05 -2.69
C ARG A 28 -10.33 5.29 -2.51
N GLY A 29 -10.59 4.28 -3.33
CA GLY A 29 -11.75 3.40 -3.18
C GLY A 29 -11.70 2.66 -1.84
N ALA A 30 -10.62 1.91 -1.62
CA ALA A 30 -10.39 1.14 -0.40
C ALA A 30 -10.43 2.03 0.86
N MET A 31 -9.79 3.21 0.82
CA MET A 31 -9.82 4.16 1.93
C MET A 31 -11.25 4.62 2.29
N ARG A 32 -12.10 4.85 1.29
CA ARG A 32 -13.50 5.22 1.52
C ARG A 32 -14.31 4.07 2.09
N ASP A 33 -14.08 2.84 1.65
CA ASP A 33 -14.78 1.68 2.18
C ASP A 33 -14.34 1.36 3.61
N TYR A 34 -13.05 1.48 3.92
CA TYR A 34 -12.59 1.48 5.31
C TYR A 34 -13.30 2.54 6.16
N ALA A 35 -13.42 3.77 5.66
CA ALA A 35 -14.11 4.83 6.39
C ALA A 35 -15.59 4.54 6.66
N LYS A 36 -16.29 3.91 5.70
CA LYS A 36 -17.67 3.46 5.91
C LYS A 36 -17.74 2.39 6.99
N ARG A 37 -16.89 1.37 6.91
CA ARG A 37 -16.83 0.25 7.86
C ARG A 37 -16.50 0.72 9.27
N LEU A 38 -15.48 1.55 9.42
CA LEU A 38 -15.09 2.12 10.73
C LEU A 38 -16.17 3.02 11.32
N LYS A 39 -16.85 3.82 10.48
CA LYS A 39 -18.02 4.61 10.93
C LYS A 39 -19.16 3.72 11.41
N GLN A 40 -19.44 2.61 10.72
CA GLN A 40 -20.45 1.63 11.12
C GLN A 40 -20.10 1.00 12.48
N ILE A 41 -18.84 0.59 12.67
CA ILE A 41 -18.35 0.06 13.95
C ILE A 41 -18.56 1.07 15.08
N GLY A 42 -18.13 2.32 14.89
CA GLY A 42 -18.32 3.37 15.90
C GLY A 42 -19.78 3.59 16.27
N ALA A 43 -20.69 3.56 15.29
CA ALA A 43 -22.13 3.69 15.55
C ALA A 43 -22.68 2.54 16.39
N GLN A 44 -22.24 1.31 16.11
CA GLN A 44 -22.67 0.10 16.83
C GLN A 44 -22.13 0.05 18.26
N TYR A 45 -20.87 0.45 18.49
CA TYR A 45 -20.34 0.58 19.86
C TYR A 45 -21.10 1.64 20.69
N ILE A 46 -21.55 2.71 20.05
CA ILE A 46 -22.42 3.71 20.71
C ILE A 46 -23.79 3.11 21.05
N GLU A 47 -24.35 2.27 20.17
CA GLU A 47 -25.58 1.54 20.47
C GLU A 47 -25.40 0.58 21.65
N LEU A 48 -24.29 -0.17 21.72
CA LEU A 48 -23.95 -1.03 22.85
C LEU A 48 -23.85 -0.23 24.16
N LEU A 49 -23.17 0.92 24.15
CA LEU A 49 -23.10 1.83 25.29
C LEU A 49 -24.49 2.28 25.76
N ASN A 50 -25.39 2.62 24.83
CA ASN A 50 -26.73 3.10 25.17
C ASN A 50 -27.64 2.02 25.79
N ARG A 51 -27.28 0.73 25.67
CA ARG A 51 -28.00 -0.37 26.32
C ARG A 51 -27.65 -0.54 27.80
N ILE A 52 -26.58 0.11 28.27
CA ILE A 52 -26.16 0.06 29.67
C ILE A 52 -26.94 1.12 30.45
N PRO A 53 -27.80 0.73 31.42
CA PRO A 53 -28.52 1.71 32.22
C PRO A 53 -27.54 2.61 32.98
N ALA A 54 -27.74 3.92 32.85
CA ALA A 54 -26.90 4.92 33.48
C ALA A 54 -27.77 6.02 34.11
N GLU A 55 -27.52 6.33 35.36
CA GLU A 55 -28.23 7.37 36.11
C GLU A 55 -27.26 8.49 36.53
N PRO A 56 -27.71 9.76 36.53
CA PRO A 56 -26.91 10.85 37.07
C PRO A 56 -26.55 10.61 38.55
N ALA A 57 -25.30 10.86 38.90
CA ALA A 57 -24.77 10.79 40.25
C ALA A 57 -24.22 12.15 40.70
N VAL A 58 -23.92 12.25 41.99
CA VAL A 58 -23.33 13.47 42.59
C VAL A 58 -22.02 13.84 41.87
N ASN A 59 -21.73 15.14 41.76
CA ASN A 59 -20.53 15.69 41.08
C ASN A 59 -20.48 15.46 39.56
N GLN A 60 -21.62 15.51 38.87
CA GLN A 60 -21.72 15.38 37.39
C GLN A 60 -21.19 14.04 36.84
N ARG A 61 -21.14 13.00 37.69
CA ARG A 61 -20.80 11.64 37.28
C ARG A 61 -22.07 10.87 36.92
N TYR A 62 -21.88 9.72 36.32
CA TYR A 62 -22.94 8.74 36.07
C TYR A 62 -22.61 7.45 36.82
N THR A 63 -23.62 6.86 37.45
CA THR A 63 -23.53 5.49 37.96
C THR A 63 -24.08 4.58 36.88
N PHE A 64 -23.22 3.71 36.35
CA PHE A 64 -23.64 2.65 35.45
C PHE A 64 -24.10 1.46 36.28
N GLN A 65 -25.28 0.90 35.96
CA GLN A 65 -25.72 -0.36 36.57
C GLN A 65 -24.94 -1.50 35.92
N LEU A 66 -23.81 -1.84 36.56
CA LEU A 66 -22.85 -2.80 36.02
C LEU A 66 -23.16 -4.20 36.54
N ASP A 67 -23.74 -5.02 35.67
CA ASP A 67 -23.63 -6.47 35.77
C ASP A 67 -22.35 -6.91 35.03
N PRO A 68 -21.34 -7.49 35.71
CA PRO A 68 -20.11 -7.96 35.08
C PRO A 68 -20.36 -8.93 33.90
N THR A 69 -21.43 -9.73 33.99
CA THR A 69 -21.83 -10.67 32.94
C THR A 69 -22.30 -9.91 31.70
N LEU A 70 -23.21 -8.95 31.90
CA LEU A 70 -23.72 -8.10 30.82
C LEU A 70 -22.58 -7.32 30.14
N LEU A 71 -21.66 -6.74 30.91
CA LEU A 71 -20.52 -6.00 30.36
C LEU A 71 -19.62 -6.91 29.51
N SER A 72 -19.29 -8.11 30.00
CA SER A 72 -18.48 -9.07 29.25
C SER A 72 -19.17 -9.50 27.96
N MET A 73 -20.48 -9.76 27.99
CA MET A 73 -21.26 -10.10 26.80
C MET A 73 -21.29 -8.94 25.79
N LEU A 74 -21.47 -7.70 26.25
CA LEU A 74 -21.48 -6.53 25.37
C LEU A 74 -20.12 -6.31 24.68
N LEU A 75 -19.01 -6.51 25.40
CA LEU A 75 -17.67 -6.41 24.82
C LEU A 75 -17.42 -7.51 23.78
N GLN A 76 -17.75 -8.76 24.08
CA GLN A 76 -17.63 -9.88 23.13
C GLN A 76 -18.48 -9.69 21.86
N ASN A 77 -19.69 -9.14 22.02
CA ASN A 77 -20.55 -8.78 20.89
C ASN A 77 -19.95 -7.64 20.07
N GLY A 78 -19.34 -6.66 20.73
CA GLY A 78 -18.60 -5.57 20.08
C GLY A 78 -17.44 -6.12 19.24
N ASP A 79 -16.61 -6.97 19.83
CA ASP A 79 -15.44 -7.55 19.15
C ASP A 79 -15.88 -8.39 17.94
N SER A 80 -16.85 -9.30 18.12
CA SER A 80 -17.38 -10.13 17.02
C SER A 80 -17.92 -9.30 15.84
N LEU A 81 -18.52 -8.14 16.13
CA LEU A 81 -19.01 -7.22 15.11
C LEU A 81 -17.86 -6.51 14.36
N VAL A 82 -16.78 -6.14 15.05
CA VAL A 82 -15.59 -5.55 14.40
C VAL A 82 -15.05 -6.53 13.37
N ASP A 83 -14.86 -7.79 13.77
CA ASP A 83 -14.42 -8.87 12.88
C ASP A 83 -15.38 -9.08 11.71
N GLU A 84 -16.69 -9.17 11.95
CA GLU A 84 -17.69 -9.32 10.87
C GLU A 84 -17.57 -8.20 9.82
N ILE A 85 -17.36 -6.96 10.28
CA ILE A 85 -17.29 -5.79 9.41
C ILE A 85 -15.93 -5.67 8.72
N LEU A 86 -14.81 -5.80 9.43
CA LEU A 86 -13.48 -5.59 8.86
C LEU A 86 -12.95 -6.80 8.12
N LEU A 87 -13.32 -8.01 8.54
CA LEU A 87 -12.91 -9.29 7.94
C LEU A 87 -14.02 -9.90 7.09
N GLN A 88 -14.96 -9.09 6.60
CA GLN A 88 -16.02 -9.55 5.69
C GLN A 88 -15.43 -10.38 4.53
N GLY A 89 -16.00 -11.57 4.34
CA GLY A 89 -15.56 -12.56 3.34
C GLY A 89 -14.47 -13.52 3.84
N GLY A 90 -13.98 -13.32 5.08
CA GLY A 90 -13.03 -14.19 5.75
C GLY A 90 -11.66 -14.25 5.08
N GLU A 91 -10.88 -15.27 5.45
CA GLU A 91 -9.52 -15.47 4.92
C GLU A 91 -9.49 -15.77 3.42
N PHE A 92 -10.50 -16.48 2.91
CA PHE A 92 -10.54 -16.93 1.53
C PHE A 92 -10.99 -15.86 0.53
N ASN A 93 -11.80 -14.89 0.97
CA ASN A 93 -12.30 -13.82 0.12
C ASN A 93 -12.41 -12.47 0.85
N PRO A 94 -11.32 -11.93 1.43
CA PRO A 94 -11.40 -10.67 2.15
C PRO A 94 -11.74 -9.53 1.18
N TRP A 95 -12.69 -8.67 1.55
CA TRP A 95 -13.19 -7.60 0.67
C TRP A 95 -12.07 -6.69 0.12
N LEU A 96 -11.07 -6.32 0.94
CA LEU A 96 -9.96 -5.49 0.48
C LEU A 96 -9.18 -6.19 -0.64
N PHE A 97 -8.98 -7.50 -0.49
CA PHE A 97 -8.29 -8.29 -1.49
C PHE A 97 -9.11 -8.38 -2.78
N GLN A 98 -10.37 -8.81 -2.66
CA GLN A 98 -11.26 -9.04 -3.79
C GLN A 98 -11.42 -7.77 -4.64
N ASP A 99 -11.73 -6.65 -4.01
CA ASP A 99 -12.19 -5.45 -4.71
C ASP A 99 -11.04 -4.51 -5.11
N TYR A 100 -9.87 -4.64 -4.46
CA TYR A 100 -8.79 -3.64 -4.61
C TYR A 100 -7.41 -4.25 -4.85
N VAL A 101 -6.96 -5.20 -4.03
CA VAL A 101 -5.60 -5.74 -4.13
C VAL A 101 -5.45 -6.68 -5.32
N SER A 102 -6.39 -7.61 -5.54
CA SER A 102 -6.40 -8.52 -6.68
C SER A 102 -6.47 -7.78 -8.02
N PRO A 103 -7.37 -6.78 -8.23
CA PRO A 103 -7.34 -5.93 -9.42
C PRO A 103 -6.02 -5.18 -9.62
N SER A 104 -5.35 -4.79 -8.53
CA SER A 104 -4.03 -4.15 -8.59
C SER A 104 -2.95 -5.11 -9.05
N TYR A 105 -2.96 -6.36 -8.55
CA TYR A 105 -2.04 -7.41 -8.96
C TYR A 105 -2.23 -7.78 -10.45
N GLN A 106 -3.48 -7.97 -10.88
CA GLN A 106 -3.82 -8.20 -12.29
C GLN A 106 -3.34 -7.05 -13.19
N ARG A 107 -3.53 -5.79 -12.74
CA ARG A 107 -3.03 -4.62 -13.46
C ARG A 107 -1.51 -4.63 -13.60
N GLY A 108 -0.79 -4.96 -12.53
CA GLY A 108 0.67 -5.04 -12.56
C GLY A 108 1.16 -6.09 -13.56
N THR A 109 0.49 -7.24 -13.60
CA THR A 109 0.75 -8.32 -14.56
C THR A 109 0.53 -7.84 -15.99
N ALA A 110 -0.60 -7.18 -16.27
CA ALA A 110 -0.91 -6.65 -17.59
C ALA A 110 0.09 -5.55 -18.03
N GLN A 111 0.51 -4.69 -17.11
CA GLN A 111 1.52 -3.67 -17.38
C GLN A 111 2.87 -4.30 -17.72
N GLU A 112 3.27 -5.35 -17.00
CA GLU A 112 4.56 -5.99 -17.23
C GLU A 112 4.56 -6.83 -18.52
N PHE A 113 3.48 -7.55 -18.79
CA PHE A 113 3.27 -8.24 -20.07
C PHE A 113 3.41 -7.27 -21.25
N ALA A 114 2.68 -6.15 -21.23
CA ALA A 114 2.77 -5.15 -22.30
C ALA A 114 4.18 -4.56 -22.44
N ASN A 115 4.85 -4.32 -21.30
CA ASN A 115 6.20 -3.76 -21.25
C ASN A 115 7.24 -4.71 -21.84
N LEU A 116 7.20 -6.00 -21.48
CA LEU A 116 8.14 -7.01 -21.96
C LEU A 116 7.85 -7.41 -23.42
N ALA A 117 6.58 -7.57 -23.80
CA ALA A 117 6.19 -7.86 -25.18
C ALA A 117 6.64 -6.76 -26.15
N GLN A 118 6.55 -5.49 -25.74
CA GLN A 118 7.07 -4.39 -26.54
C GLN A 118 8.58 -4.49 -26.78
N GLN A 119 9.33 -4.93 -25.77
CA GLN A 119 10.79 -4.96 -25.79
C GLN A 119 11.36 -6.22 -26.45
N SER A 120 10.67 -7.37 -26.34
CA SER A 120 11.17 -8.67 -26.77
C SER A 120 10.10 -9.45 -27.55
N ALA A 121 10.35 -9.63 -28.85
CA ALA A 121 9.52 -10.50 -29.68
C ALA A 121 9.54 -11.97 -29.22
N THR A 122 10.67 -12.41 -28.63
CA THR A 122 10.78 -13.74 -28.03
C THR A 122 9.84 -13.89 -26.84
N TYR A 123 9.75 -12.88 -25.98
CA TYR A 123 8.82 -12.88 -24.86
C TYR A 123 7.36 -12.86 -25.34
N GLU A 124 7.04 -11.97 -26.29
CA GLU A 124 5.69 -11.87 -26.87
C GLU A 124 5.22 -13.21 -27.45
N ALA A 125 6.08 -13.88 -28.22
CA ALA A 125 5.78 -15.18 -28.81
C ALA A 125 5.66 -16.31 -27.77
N TYR A 126 6.45 -16.28 -26.70
CA TYR A 126 6.42 -17.30 -25.65
C TYR A 126 5.19 -17.20 -24.74
N ARG A 127 4.86 -15.99 -24.27
CA ARG A 127 3.71 -15.79 -23.36
C ARG A 127 2.36 -15.84 -24.06
N GLY A 128 2.28 -15.42 -25.32
CA GLY A 128 1.04 -15.38 -26.08
C GLY A 128 0.13 -14.22 -25.67
N SER A 129 -0.49 -14.30 -24.49
CA SER A 129 -1.40 -13.28 -23.98
C SER A 129 -1.31 -13.07 -22.47
N VAL A 130 -1.81 -11.92 -21.99
CA VAL A 130 -1.98 -11.70 -20.54
C VAL A 130 -2.92 -12.72 -19.93
N GLN A 131 -3.92 -13.21 -20.66
CA GLN A 131 -4.89 -14.18 -20.15
C GLN A 131 -4.22 -15.52 -19.82
N ASP A 132 -3.23 -15.93 -20.60
CA ASP A 132 -2.46 -17.15 -20.36
C ASP A 132 -1.66 -17.05 -19.06
N ILE A 133 -1.10 -15.87 -18.76
CA ILE A 133 -0.43 -15.62 -17.48
C ILE A 133 -1.42 -15.69 -16.33
N LEU A 134 -2.58 -15.03 -16.45
CA LEU A 134 -3.60 -15.02 -15.38
C LEU A 134 -4.17 -16.41 -15.08
N LEU A 135 -4.22 -17.30 -16.07
CA LEU A 135 -4.70 -18.67 -15.91
C LEU A 135 -3.60 -19.65 -15.44
N SER A 136 -2.34 -19.21 -15.39
CA SER A 136 -1.23 -20.08 -15.00
C SER A 136 -1.22 -20.40 -13.49
N ASP A 137 -0.78 -21.62 -13.15
CA ASP A 137 -0.61 -22.04 -11.75
C ASP A 137 0.35 -21.13 -10.99
N ALA A 138 1.43 -20.67 -11.64
CA ALA A 138 2.39 -19.76 -11.05
C ALA A 138 1.75 -18.44 -10.60
N TYR A 139 0.90 -17.85 -11.45
CA TYR A 139 0.15 -16.64 -11.10
C TYR A 139 -0.83 -16.90 -9.95
N GLN A 140 -1.62 -17.99 -10.03
CA GLN A 140 -2.61 -18.31 -9.01
C GLN A 140 -1.97 -18.55 -7.64
N ASN A 141 -0.85 -19.29 -7.59
CA ASN A 141 -0.11 -19.55 -6.36
C ASN A 141 0.45 -18.28 -5.73
N ARG A 142 1.04 -17.38 -6.53
CA ARG A 142 1.55 -16.08 -6.03
C ARG A 142 0.43 -15.18 -5.54
N LEU A 143 -0.72 -15.18 -6.21
CA LEU A 143 -1.89 -14.41 -5.82
C LEU A 143 -2.45 -14.88 -4.45
N VAL A 144 -2.39 -16.18 -4.14
CA VAL A 144 -2.75 -16.71 -2.81
C VAL A 144 -1.87 -16.12 -1.70
N LEU A 145 -0.57 -15.95 -1.94
CA LEU A 145 0.35 -15.33 -0.96
C LEU A 145 0.02 -13.86 -0.73
N VAL A 146 -0.38 -13.14 -1.79
CA VAL A 146 -0.83 -11.74 -1.68
C VAL A 146 -2.14 -11.65 -0.89
N ARG A 147 -3.08 -12.59 -1.10
CA ARG A 147 -4.31 -12.68 -0.31
C ARG A 147 -4.02 -12.91 1.17
N ALA A 148 -3.22 -13.92 1.50
CA ALA A 148 -2.88 -14.25 2.88
C ALA A 148 -2.27 -13.05 3.62
N ARG A 149 -1.31 -12.36 2.99
CA ARG A 149 -0.73 -11.13 3.54
C ARG A 149 -1.77 -10.02 3.76
N THR A 150 -2.67 -9.82 2.80
CA THR A 150 -3.73 -8.80 2.91
C THR A 150 -4.66 -9.11 4.09
N PHE A 151 -5.05 -10.38 4.25
CA PHE A 151 -5.89 -10.81 5.36
C PHE A 151 -5.22 -10.59 6.71
N GLU A 152 -3.93 -10.90 6.85
CA GLU A 152 -3.20 -10.66 8.11
C GLU A 152 -3.13 -9.17 8.48
N GLU A 153 -2.94 -8.27 7.51
CA GLU A 153 -2.99 -6.82 7.77
C GLU A 153 -4.40 -6.37 8.22
N MET A 154 -5.44 -6.93 7.63
CA MET A 154 -6.84 -6.66 8.01
C MET A 154 -7.16 -7.18 9.40
N LYS A 155 -6.73 -8.41 9.72
CA LYS A 155 -6.88 -9.04 11.04
C LYS A 155 -6.18 -8.23 12.12
N GLY A 156 -4.95 -7.78 11.83
CA GLY A 156 -4.23 -6.87 12.71
C GLY A 156 -4.98 -5.56 12.94
N LEU A 157 -5.63 -4.98 11.91
CA LEU A 157 -6.47 -3.79 12.07
C LEU A 157 -7.71 -4.06 12.93
N SER A 158 -8.35 -5.22 12.74
CA SER A 158 -9.50 -5.66 13.54
C SER A 158 -9.17 -5.66 15.02
N ALA A 159 -8.10 -6.37 15.40
CA ALA A 159 -7.65 -6.48 16.78
C ALA A 159 -7.29 -5.13 17.42
N ASP A 160 -6.66 -4.22 16.67
CA ASP A 160 -6.36 -2.87 17.17
C ASP A 160 -7.64 -2.06 17.45
N VAL A 161 -8.62 -2.14 16.54
CA VAL A 161 -9.92 -1.46 16.69
C VAL A 161 -10.68 -2.00 17.91
N GLU A 162 -10.77 -3.32 18.04
CA GLU A 162 -11.39 -3.99 19.20
C GLU A 162 -10.75 -3.53 20.50
N GLN A 163 -9.43 -3.63 20.61
CA GLN A 163 -8.69 -3.25 21.81
C GLN A 163 -8.91 -1.77 22.17
N SER A 164 -8.81 -0.89 21.17
CA SER A 164 -8.97 0.55 21.34
C SER A 164 -10.38 0.92 21.81
N LEU A 165 -11.41 0.37 21.17
CA LEU A 165 -12.81 0.69 21.49
C LEU A 165 -13.25 0.09 22.82
N SER A 166 -12.86 -1.16 23.10
CA SER A 166 -13.13 -1.82 24.37
C SER A 166 -12.50 -1.04 25.52
N ARG A 167 -11.26 -0.55 25.38
CA ARG A 167 -10.61 0.32 26.39
C ARG A 167 -11.37 1.64 26.58
N VAL A 168 -11.76 2.32 25.51
CA VAL A 168 -12.52 3.59 25.60
C VAL A 168 -13.82 3.38 26.36
N LEU A 169 -14.54 2.30 26.07
CA LEU A 169 -15.80 1.95 26.71
C LEU A 169 -15.60 1.64 28.21
N THR A 170 -14.69 0.73 28.55
CA THR A 170 -14.45 0.33 29.95
C THR A 170 -13.93 1.48 30.80
N ASP A 171 -13.03 2.31 30.27
CA ASP A 171 -12.52 3.49 30.98
C ASP A 171 -13.60 4.53 31.22
N GLY A 172 -14.46 4.76 30.23
CA GLY A 172 -15.57 5.71 30.32
C GLY A 172 -16.57 5.31 31.40
N ILE A 173 -16.96 4.05 31.38
CA ILE A 173 -17.88 3.44 32.36
C ILE A 173 -17.27 3.44 33.76
N GLY A 174 -16.05 2.93 33.92
CA GLY A 174 -15.39 2.82 35.22
C GLY A 174 -15.15 4.17 35.91
N ARG A 175 -15.00 5.24 35.14
CA ARG A 175 -14.86 6.61 35.65
C ARG A 175 -16.20 7.32 35.88
N GLY A 176 -17.33 6.69 35.53
CA GLY A 176 -18.65 7.30 35.61
C GLY A 176 -18.79 8.51 34.69
N GLN A 177 -18.20 8.47 33.49
CA GLN A 177 -18.30 9.55 32.52
C GLN A 177 -19.71 9.64 31.92
N ASN A 178 -20.10 10.84 31.48
CA ASN A 178 -21.33 11.02 30.73
C ASN A 178 -21.35 10.13 29.47
N PRO A 179 -22.40 9.32 29.21
CA PRO A 179 -22.47 8.47 28.02
C PRO A 179 -22.25 9.23 26.69
N LYS A 180 -22.71 10.48 26.59
CA LYS A 180 -22.48 11.32 25.40
C LYS A 180 -21.00 11.64 25.19
N GLU A 181 -20.24 11.77 26.29
CA GLU A 181 -18.79 11.99 26.25
C GLU A 181 -18.04 10.72 25.86
N VAL A 182 -18.46 9.56 26.37
CA VAL A 182 -17.90 8.25 25.94
C VAL A 182 -18.17 8.02 24.45
N ALA A 183 -19.39 8.30 23.98
CA ALA A 183 -19.74 8.22 22.57
C ALA A 183 -18.96 9.19 21.67
N ARG A 184 -18.56 10.36 22.19
CA ARG A 184 -17.64 11.28 21.50
C ARG A 184 -16.24 10.67 21.39
N ARG A 185 -15.69 10.14 22.50
CA ARG A 185 -14.38 9.47 22.52
C ARG A 185 -14.31 8.25 21.59
N ILE A 186 -15.38 7.47 21.47
CA ILE A 186 -15.49 6.37 20.50
C ILE A 186 -15.31 6.89 19.06
N ARG A 187 -16.01 7.98 18.69
CA ARG A 187 -15.88 8.60 17.36
C ARG A 187 -14.49 9.15 17.11
N ASP A 188 -13.88 9.78 18.12
CA ASP A 188 -12.52 10.30 18.03
C ASP A 188 -11.51 9.15 17.82
N GLN A 189 -11.67 8.04 18.54
CA GLN A 189 -10.84 6.84 18.38
C GLN A 189 -10.97 6.23 16.99
N ILE A 190 -12.19 6.09 16.45
CA ILE A 190 -12.43 5.66 15.06
C ILE A 190 -11.67 6.54 14.05
N GLY A 191 -11.61 7.85 14.30
CA GLY A 191 -10.81 8.78 13.48
C GLY A 191 -9.31 8.48 13.48
N ILE A 192 -8.78 7.95 14.59
CA ILE A 192 -7.39 7.51 14.72
C ILE A 192 -7.18 6.22 13.92
N GLU A 193 -8.07 5.23 14.08
CA GLU A 193 -7.97 3.94 13.37
C GLU A 193 -8.05 4.08 11.85
N GLN A 194 -8.77 5.10 11.36
CA GLN A 194 -8.79 5.47 9.95
C GLN A 194 -7.38 5.75 9.39
N GLY A 195 -6.48 6.30 10.21
CA GLY A 195 -5.09 6.57 9.81
C GLY A 195 -4.34 5.28 9.46
N ARG A 196 -4.49 4.23 10.27
CA ARG A 196 -3.89 2.92 10.02
C ARG A 196 -4.56 2.22 8.85
N ALA A 197 -5.89 2.24 8.77
CA ALA A 197 -6.64 1.67 7.66
C ALA A 197 -6.22 2.27 6.30
N ASN A 198 -6.06 3.60 6.25
CA ASN A 198 -5.55 4.29 5.07
C ASN A 198 -4.12 3.89 4.70
N ARG A 199 -3.26 3.61 5.69
CA ARG A 199 -1.89 3.15 5.47
C ARG A 199 -1.88 1.73 4.88
N ILE A 200 -2.74 0.84 5.39
CA ILE A 200 -2.90 -0.53 4.87
C ILE A 200 -3.35 -0.46 3.40
N ALA A 201 -4.43 0.27 3.10
CA ALA A 201 -4.93 0.40 1.73
C ALA A 201 -3.85 0.85 0.74
N ARG A 202 -3.11 1.93 1.06
CA ARG A 202 -2.04 2.43 0.17
C ARG A 202 -0.88 1.45 0.03
N THR A 203 -0.52 0.75 1.10
CA THR A 203 0.63 -0.15 1.11
C THR A 203 0.34 -1.45 0.37
N GLU A 204 -0.79 -2.08 0.66
CA GLU A 204 -1.13 -3.39 0.11
C GLU A 204 -1.48 -3.32 -1.37
N ILE A 205 -2.26 -2.32 -1.78
CA ILE A 205 -2.65 -2.13 -3.19
C ILE A 205 -1.42 -1.84 -4.05
N THR A 206 -0.56 -0.92 -3.63
CA THR A 206 0.67 -0.62 -4.38
C THR A 206 1.66 -1.79 -4.34
N THR A 207 1.77 -2.51 -3.22
CA THR A 207 2.67 -3.66 -3.12
C THR A 207 2.22 -4.80 -4.03
N ALA A 208 0.91 -5.05 -4.16
CA ALA A 208 0.40 -6.05 -5.09
C ALA A 208 0.73 -5.72 -6.56
N LEU A 209 0.57 -4.46 -6.98
CA LEU A 209 0.99 -4.02 -8.30
C LEU A 209 2.49 -4.32 -8.53
N ARG A 210 3.34 -3.89 -7.59
CA ARG A 210 4.79 -4.08 -7.70
C ARG A 210 5.20 -5.54 -7.75
N ARG A 211 4.63 -6.37 -6.87
CA ARG A 211 4.91 -7.82 -6.82
C ARG A 211 4.54 -8.48 -8.14
N ALA A 212 3.35 -8.22 -8.69
CA ALA A 212 2.96 -8.76 -9.98
C ALA A 212 3.95 -8.44 -11.10
N ARG A 213 4.50 -7.22 -11.10
CA ARG A 213 5.53 -6.82 -12.07
C ARG A 213 6.85 -7.55 -11.85
N TRP A 214 7.29 -7.71 -10.59
CA TRP A 214 8.53 -8.44 -10.31
C TRP A 214 8.40 -9.93 -10.57
N ASP A 215 7.24 -10.51 -10.30
CA ASP A 215 6.97 -11.92 -10.51
C ASP A 215 7.02 -12.27 -12.00
N GLU A 216 6.45 -11.42 -12.86
CA GLU A 216 6.54 -11.60 -14.31
C GLU A 216 7.93 -11.24 -14.87
N HIS A 217 8.59 -10.22 -14.31
CA HIS A 217 9.98 -9.89 -14.61
C HIS A 217 10.92 -11.07 -14.37
N ASP A 218 10.83 -11.70 -13.19
CA ASP A 218 11.66 -12.86 -12.83
C ASP A 218 11.32 -14.06 -13.72
N SER A 219 10.02 -14.33 -13.93
CA SER A 219 9.61 -15.45 -14.79
C SER A 219 10.11 -15.28 -16.23
N ALA A 220 10.14 -14.05 -16.76
CA ALA A 220 10.72 -13.78 -18.07
C ALA A 220 12.24 -13.99 -18.13
N SER A 221 12.95 -13.73 -17.03
CA SER A 221 14.37 -14.04 -16.91
C SER A 221 14.59 -15.55 -16.83
N ASP A 222 13.85 -16.24 -15.96
CA ASP A 222 14.02 -17.67 -15.67
C ASP A 222 13.61 -18.56 -16.85
N ASP A 223 12.46 -18.28 -17.46
CA ASP A 223 11.89 -19.12 -18.52
C ASP A 223 12.64 -18.96 -19.86
N LEU A 224 13.16 -17.76 -20.14
CA LEU A 224 13.68 -17.37 -21.46
C LEU A 224 15.15 -16.92 -21.47
N GLY A 225 15.79 -16.84 -20.30
CA GLY A 225 17.16 -16.33 -20.18
C GLY A 225 17.28 -14.85 -20.57
N LEU A 226 16.22 -14.05 -20.39
CA LEU A 226 16.27 -12.62 -20.72
C LEU A 226 17.08 -11.86 -19.68
N ASN A 227 18.11 -11.15 -20.14
CA ASN A 227 18.83 -10.20 -19.30
C ASN A 227 17.97 -8.95 -19.07
N VAL A 228 17.42 -8.82 -17.87
CA VAL A 228 16.51 -7.74 -17.49
C VAL A 228 16.93 -7.05 -16.20
N MET A 229 16.65 -5.75 -16.09
CA MET A 229 16.80 -4.97 -14.86
C MET A 229 15.58 -4.10 -14.60
N LEU A 230 15.39 -3.68 -13.35
CA LEU A 230 14.29 -2.82 -12.94
C LEU A 230 14.72 -1.36 -12.87
N LEU A 231 14.18 -0.54 -13.78
CA LEU A 231 14.24 0.92 -13.68
C LEU A 231 13.33 1.40 -12.56
N HIS A 232 13.93 2.01 -11.54
CA HIS A 232 13.17 2.56 -10.42
C HIS A 232 12.58 3.93 -10.77
N LEU A 233 11.27 4.06 -10.58
CA LEU A 233 10.51 5.29 -10.83
C LEU A 233 9.84 5.76 -9.55
N SER A 234 10.38 6.82 -8.96
CA SER A 234 9.72 7.54 -7.87
C SER A 234 8.72 8.56 -8.39
N ALA A 235 7.66 8.82 -7.62
CA ALA A 235 6.67 9.85 -7.95
C ALA A 235 7.23 11.29 -7.95
N LEU A 236 8.38 11.51 -7.28
CA LEU A 236 9.05 12.81 -7.13
C LEU A 236 8.12 13.94 -6.63
N SER A 237 7.04 13.56 -5.95
CA SER A 237 6.10 14.47 -5.28
C SER A 237 6.80 15.30 -4.18
N PRO A 238 6.18 16.38 -3.69
CA PRO A 238 6.70 17.13 -2.53
C PRO A 238 6.98 16.26 -1.30
N THR A 239 6.23 15.16 -1.13
CA THR A 239 6.34 14.23 0.00
C THR A 239 7.21 13.00 -0.30
N THR A 240 7.89 12.95 -1.44
CA THR A 240 8.78 11.83 -1.77
C THR A 240 10.01 11.84 -0.86
N ARG A 241 10.22 10.74 -0.13
CA ARG A 241 11.41 10.52 0.72
C ARG A 241 12.70 10.60 -0.10
N GLN A 242 13.76 11.15 0.48
CA GLN A 242 15.06 11.29 -0.17
C GLN A 242 15.62 9.94 -0.65
N THR A 243 15.56 8.91 0.18
CA THR A 243 16.03 7.55 -0.18
C THR A 243 15.31 6.97 -1.39
N HIS A 244 14.05 7.35 -1.61
CA HIS A 244 13.28 6.96 -2.78
C HIS A 244 13.71 7.77 -4.00
N ALA A 245 13.70 9.11 -3.90
CA ALA A 245 14.07 10.00 -4.98
C ALA A 245 15.46 9.68 -5.56
N LEU A 246 16.44 9.38 -4.69
CA LEU A 246 17.80 9.01 -5.09
C LEU A 246 17.90 7.70 -5.90
N ARG A 247 16.89 6.84 -5.85
CA ARG A 247 16.82 5.63 -6.70
C ARG A 247 16.20 5.93 -8.06
N HIS A 248 15.45 7.02 -8.23
CA HIS A 248 14.78 7.37 -9.49
C HIS A 248 15.78 7.40 -10.65
N GLY A 249 15.44 6.75 -11.76
CA GLY A 249 16.26 6.73 -12.98
C GLY A 249 17.48 5.80 -12.91
N LYS A 250 17.58 4.94 -11.88
CA LYS A 250 18.63 3.93 -11.74
C LYS A 250 18.06 2.53 -11.97
N LEU A 251 18.93 1.63 -12.43
CA LEU A 251 18.63 0.22 -12.63
C LEU A 251 19.07 -0.59 -11.41
N TYR A 252 18.29 -1.62 -11.10
CA TYR A 252 18.54 -2.56 -10.00
C TYR A 252 18.11 -3.97 -10.43
N THR A 253 18.65 -4.98 -9.78
CA THR A 253 18.08 -6.34 -9.88
C THR A 253 16.74 -6.42 -9.14
N SER A 254 15.97 -7.47 -9.37
CA SER A 254 14.73 -7.70 -8.62
C SER A 254 15.01 -7.99 -7.14
N GLU A 255 16.10 -8.67 -6.82
CA GLU A 255 16.59 -8.90 -5.45
C GLU A 255 16.94 -7.58 -4.74
N ASP A 256 17.75 -6.70 -5.36
CA ASP A 256 18.08 -5.37 -4.82
C ASP A 256 16.84 -4.52 -4.50
N VAL A 257 15.78 -4.69 -5.29
CA VAL A 257 14.51 -3.98 -5.10
C VAL A 257 13.74 -4.59 -3.93
N ARG A 258 13.65 -5.92 -3.84
CA ARG A 258 12.97 -6.62 -2.75
C ARG A 258 13.64 -6.34 -1.40
N ASP A 259 14.96 -6.47 -1.34
CA ASP A 259 15.75 -6.19 -0.15
C ASP A 259 15.55 -4.76 0.32
N TRP A 260 15.65 -3.81 -0.61
CA TRP A 260 15.43 -2.42 -0.28
C TRP A 260 14.02 -2.16 0.23
N TYR A 261 12.98 -2.80 -0.32
CA TYR A 261 11.62 -2.64 0.16
C TYR A 261 11.35 -3.31 1.51
N SER A 262 12.15 -4.30 1.90
CA SER A 262 12.02 -5.02 3.18
C SER A 262 12.50 -4.22 4.40
N ILE A 263 13.35 -3.20 4.19
CA ILE A 263 13.95 -2.42 5.28
C ILE A 263 13.33 -1.03 5.43
N ASN A 264 13.47 -0.44 6.63
CA ASN A 264 13.18 0.97 6.92
C ASN A 264 11.78 1.47 6.50
N GLY A 265 10.81 0.58 6.38
CA GLY A 265 9.46 0.91 5.90
C GLY A 265 9.44 1.49 4.48
N ASN A 266 10.41 1.14 3.63
CA ASN A 266 10.49 1.64 2.25
C ASN A 266 9.24 1.24 1.45
N ALA A 267 8.64 0.08 1.73
CA ALA A 267 7.41 -0.35 1.06
C ALA A 267 6.17 0.45 1.47
N ILE A 268 6.17 1.00 2.70
CA ILE A 268 5.00 1.61 3.34
C ILE A 268 4.68 2.97 2.72
N ASN A 269 3.41 3.18 2.38
CA ASN A 269 2.87 4.46 1.89
C ASN A 269 3.70 5.09 0.74
N CYS A 270 4.27 4.23 -0.11
CA CYS A 270 5.20 4.62 -1.16
C CYS A 270 4.53 4.54 -2.53
N LYS A 271 4.61 5.61 -3.34
CA LYS A 271 4.11 5.64 -4.73
C LYS A 271 5.17 5.30 -5.79
N CYS A 272 6.26 4.64 -5.43
CA CYS A 272 7.29 4.25 -6.40
C CYS A 272 6.87 2.96 -7.12
N SER A 273 7.22 2.86 -8.40
CA SER A 273 7.08 1.66 -9.22
C SER A 273 8.41 1.31 -9.87
N GLN A 274 8.50 0.11 -10.44
CA GLN A 274 9.64 -0.36 -11.21
C GLN A 274 9.19 -0.74 -12.61
N VAL A 275 9.99 -0.47 -13.62
CA VAL A 275 9.74 -0.86 -15.01
C VAL A 275 10.88 -1.72 -15.49
N THR A 276 10.58 -2.91 -16.03
CA THR A 276 11.63 -3.77 -16.59
C THR A 276 12.24 -3.17 -17.85
N VAL A 277 13.56 -3.25 -17.94
CA VAL A 277 14.36 -2.82 -19.09
C VAL A 277 15.26 -3.98 -19.49
N LEU A 278 15.29 -4.32 -20.79
CA LEU A 278 16.27 -5.27 -21.32
C LEU A 278 17.68 -4.67 -21.27
N VAL A 279 18.64 -5.50 -20.83
CA VAL A 279 20.07 -5.15 -20.75
C VAL A 279 20.91 -6.17 -21.50
N ASP A 280 22.17 -5.81 -21.80
CA ASP A 280 23.18 -6.75 -22.26
C ASP A 280 23.79 -7.53 -21.07
N GLU A 281 24.74 -8.44 -21.38
CA GLU A 281 25.45 -9.25 -20.37
C GLU A 281 26.24 -8.41 -19.34
N LYS A 282 26.49 -7.12 -19.62
CA LYS A 282 27.19 -6.20 -18.72
C LYS A 282 26.22 -5.32 -17.93
N GLY A 283 24.90 -5.54 -18.05
CA GLY A 283 23.87 -4.73 -17.40
C GLY A 283 23.64 -3.38 -18.10
N VAL A 284 24.15 -3.19 -19.32
CA VAL A 284 23.94 -1.95 -20.07
C VAL A 284 22.59 -2.01 -20.79
N PRO A 285 21.72 -1.00 -20.68
CA PRO A 285 20.41 -1.01 -21.33
C PRO A 285 20.53 -1.16 -22.85
N LEU A 286 19.80 -2.13 -23.41
CA LEU A 286 19.68 -2.25 -24.87
C LEU A 286 18.97 -1.03 -25.46
N ASN A 287 18.11 -0.38 -24.66
CA ASN A 287 17.54 0.92 -24.97
C ASN A 287 17.51 1.88 -23.77
N SER A 288 18.34 2.93 -23.82
CA SER A 288 18.50 3.90 -22.73
C SER A 288 17.43 5.00 -22.64
N SER A 289 16.56 5.17 -23.65
CA SER A 289 15.75 6.41 -23.77
C SER A 289 14.88 6.68 -22.55
N VAL A 290 14.26 5.65 -21.98
CA VAL A 290 13.42 5.76 -20.77
C VAL A 290 14.22 6.11 -19.52
N ILE A 291 15.47 5.66 -19.45
CA ILE A 291 16.39 5.96 -18.36
C ILE A 291 16.85 7.42 -18.46
N ASP A 292 17.15 7.88 -19.67
CA ASP A 292 17.55 9.26 -19.95
C ASP A 292 16.41 10.24 -19.61
N ILE A 293 15.17 9.86 -19.93
CA ILE A 293 13.96 10.60 -19.52
C ILE A 293 13.85 10.67 -17.99
N ALA A 294 13.94 9.53 -17.29
CA ALA A 294 13.84 9.50 -15.83
C ALA A 294 14.97 10.32 -15.15
N LYS A 295 16.21 10.23 -15.62
CA LYS A 295 17.33 11.03 -15.10
C LYS A 295 17.12 12.54 -15.32
N LYS A 296 16.58 12.93 -16.47
CA LYS A 296 16.22 14.33 -16.75
C LYS A 296 15.12 14.81 -15.80
N GLU A 297 14.09 14.00 -15.57
CA GLU A 297 13.01 14.31 -14.63
C GLU A 297 13.52 14.51 -13.21
N PHE A 298 14.37 13.61 -12.72
CA PHE A 298 15.03 13.76 -11.42
C PHE A 298 15.79 15.09 -11.33
N THR A 299 16.61 15.40 -12.32
CA THR A 299 17.43 16.63 -12.34
C THR A 299 16.56 17.88 -12.33
N GLN A 300 15.47 17.90 -13.10
CA GLN A 300 14.58 19.06 -13.23
C GLN A 300 13.69 19.30 -12.01
N THR A 301 13.41 18.27 -11.21
CA THR A 301 12.52 18.34 -10.05
C THR A 301 13.30 18.30 -8.74
N TRP A 302 13.76 17.12 -8.35
CA TRP A 302 14.39 16.85 -7.07
C TRP A 302 15.84 17.35 -7.00
N GLY A 303 16.57 17.28 -8.12
CA GLY A 303 17.92 17.83 -8.25
C GLY A 303 17.98 19.33 -7.98
N LYS A 304 17.01 20.10 -8.50
CA LYS A 304 16.87 21.53 -8.19
C LYS A 304 16.56 21.79 -6.72
N ARG A 305 15.64 21.02 -6.10
CA ARG A 305 15.31 21.15 -4.66
C ARG A 305 16.53 20.92 -3.77
N MET A 306 17.36 19.94 -4.10
CA MET A 306 18.62 19.72 -3.37
C MET A 306 19.62 20.86 -3.53
N ALA A 307 19.72 21.44 -4.74
CA ALA A 307 20.61 22.56 -4.99
C ALA A 307 20.16 23.83 -4.24
N THR A 308 18.86 24.10 -4.17
CA THR A 308 18.30 25.25 -3.43
C THR A 308 18.44 25.09 -1.92
N ASN A 309 18.35 23.87 -1.38
CA ASN A 309 18.57 23.65 0.05
C ASN A 309 20.04 23.86 0.46
N LYS A 310 20.99 23.61 -0.46
CA LYS A 310 22.41 23.94 -0.23
C LYS A 310 22.70 25.43 -0.27
N SER A 311 21.98 26.22 -1.08
CA SER A 311 22.19 27.68 -1.13
C SER A 311 21.68 28.39 0.12
N HIS A 312 20.66 27.88 0.80
CA HIS A 312 20.17 28.46 2.05
C HIS A 312 21.09 28.18 3.26
N HIS A 313 21.79 27.05 3.30
CA HIS A 313 22.73 26.76 4.38
C HIS A 313 24.04 27.56 4.34
N CYS A 314 24.36 28.24 3.22
CA CYS A 314 25.55 29.08 3.11
C CYS A 314 25.32 30.57 3.48
N CYS A 315 24.07 31.01 3.67
CA CYS A 315 23.77 32.41 3.97
C CYS A 315 23.66 32.73 5.47
N ASP A 316 23.50 31.73 6.35
CA ASP A 316 23.27 31.95 7.78
C ASP A 316 24.55 32.03 8.64
N LEU A 317 25.74 32.04 8.02
CA LEU A 317 27.03 32.10 8.73
C LEU A 317 27.80 33.42 8.54
N LYS A 318 27.18 34.49 8.03
CA LYS A 318 27.90 35.75 7.76
C LYS A 318 27.50 36.98 8.58
N HIS A 319 26.56 36.92 9.51
CA HIS A 319 26.23 38.08 10.36
C HIS A 319 26.21 37.70 11.85
N ALA A 320 27.40 37.46 12.40
CA ALA A 320 27.67 37.54 13.83
C ALA A 320 29.16 37.89 14.02
N ALA A 321 29.46 39.19 13.89
CA ALA A 321 30.63 39.87 14.43
C ALA A 321 30.28 41.36 14.57
#